data_AF-A0A292PW97-F1
#
_entry.id   AF-A0A292PW97-F1
#
_cell.length_a   1.000
_cell.length_b   1.000
_cell.length_c   1.000
_cell.angle_alpha   90.00
_cell.angle_beta   90.00
_cell.angle_gamma   90.00
#
_symmetry.space_group_name_H-M   'P 1'
#
loop_
_entity.id
_entity.type
_entity.pdbx_description
1 polymer ?
#
loop_
_entity_poly.entity_id
_entity_poly.type
_entity_poly.pdbx_seq_one_letter_code
_entity_poly.pdbx_strand_id
1 'polypeptide(L)' 'AYRGSESVVRLLLERGAEVNAQGGYYGNALQAAACCDNESIVRLLLERGA' A
#
# COMPACT_ATOMS: atom_id res chain seq x y z
N ALA A 1 -11.43 4.86 11.60
CA ALA A 1 -10.09 4.81 11.00
C ALA A 1 -9.98 3.53 10.18
N TYR A 2 -9.90 3.63 8.85
CA TYR A 2 -9.61 2.48 7.99
C TYR A 2 -8.12 2.15 8.14
N ARG A 3 -7.77 1.32 9.14
CA ARG A 3 -6.41 0.79 9.25
C ARG A 3 -6.26 -0.25 8.14
N GLY A 4 -5.50 0.07 7.11
CA GLY A 4 -5.18 -0.93 6.09
C GLY A 4 -4.58 -2.17 6.77
N SER A 5 -5.01 -3.36 6.36
CA SER A 5 -4.50 -4.59 6.95
C SER A 5 -3.16 -4.93 6.31
N GLU A 6 -2.07 -4.72 7.04
CA GLU A 6 -0.71 -5.03 6.57
C GLU A 6 -0.61 -6.47 6.03
N SER A 7 -1.28 -7.43 6.67
CA SER A 7 -1.34 -8.84 6.23
C SER A 7 -1.93 -9.01 4.83
N VAL A 8 -2.95 -8.23 4.48
CA VAL A 8 -3.58 -8.28 3.16
C VAL A 8 -2.66 -7.64 2.12
N VAL A 9 -2.02 -6.52 2.46
CA VAL A 9 -1.03 -5.87 1.57
C VAL A 9 0.13 -6.83 1.28
N ARG A 10 0.67 -7.50 2.30
CA ARG A 10 1.73 -8.53 2.13
C ARG A 10 1.28 -9.67 1.23
N LEU A 11 0.09 -10.24 1.48
CA LEU A 11 -0.45 -11.32 0.67
C LEU A 11 -0.59 -10.92 -0.81
N LEU A 12 -1.08 -9.72 -1.09
CA LEU A 12 -1.22 -9.24 -2.48
C LEU A 12 0.13 -9.09 -3.17
N LEU A 13 1.11 -8.49 -2.48
CA LEU A 13 2.46 -8.32 -3.01
C LEU A 13 3.18 -9.67 -3.23
N GLU A 14 2.98 -10.63 -2.34
CA GLU A 14 3.47 -12.01 -2.51
C GLU A 14 2.84 -12.73 -3.71
N ARG A 15 1.65 -12.32 -4.13
CA ARG A 15 0.97 -12.84 -5.34
C ARG A 15 1.29 -12.04 -6.60
N GLY A 16 2.26 -11.13 -6.54
CA GLY A 16 2.72 -10.36 -7.70
C GLY A 16 1.82 -9.18 -8.05
N ALA A 17 1.08 -8.63 -7.08
CA ALA A 17 0.42 -7.35 -7.30
C ALA A 17 1.45 -6.26 -7.63
N GLU A 18 1.18 -5.49 -8.67
CA GLU A 18 2.02 -4.37 -9.10
C GLU A 18 2.02 -3.28 -8.02
N VAL A 19 3.16 -3.07 -7.36
CA VAL A 19 3.29 -2.15 -6.20
C VAL A 19 2.95 -0.70 -6.57
N ASN A 20 3.25 -0.31 -7.80
CA ASN A 20 3.05 1.04 -8.35
C ASN A 20 1.76 1.17 -9.18
N ALA A 21 0.85 0.19 -9.10
CA ALA A 21 -0.42 0.26 -9.79
C ALA A 21 -1.15 1.57 -9.46
N GLN A 22 -1.50 2.30 -10.51
CA GLN A 22 -2.28 3.53 -10.40
C GLN A 22 -3.77 3.24 -10.48
N GLY A 23 -4.56 3.97 -9.69
CA GLY A 23 -6.00 3.91 -9.69
C GLY A 23 -6.64 4.45 -8.41
N GLY A 24 -7.97 4.56 -8.45
CA GLY A 24 -8.77 5.03 -7.33
C GLY A 24 -8.58 6.51 -7.01
N TYR A 25 -9.20 6.95 -5.91
CA TYR A 25 -9.24 8.36 -5.51
C TYR A 25 -7.86 8.93 -5.15
N TYR A 26 -6.99 8.11 -4.56
CA TYR A 26 -5.68 8.55 -4.06
C TYR A 26 -4.55 8.43 -5.07
N GLY A 27 -4.78 7.82 -6.24
CA GLY A 27 -3.78 7.66 -7.28
C GLY A 27 -3.00 6.35 -7.20
N ASN A 28 -2.41 5.97 -6.06
CA ASN A 28 -1.81 4.65 -5.86
C ASN A 28 -1.85 4.21 -4.38
N ALA A 29 -1.37 2.99 -4.10
CA ALA A 29 -1.37 2.42 -2.75
C ALA A 29 -0.52 3.24 -1.75
N LEU A 30 0.62 3.79 -2.19
CA LEU A 30 1.52 4.58 -1.35
C LEU A 30 0.86 5.92 -0.94
N GLN A 31 0.23 6.61 -1.89
CA GLN A 31 -0.50 7.84 -1.65
C GLN A 31 -1.71 7.63 -0.73
N ALA A 32 -2.45 6.53 -0.92
CA ALA A 32 -3.55 6.18 -0.04
C ALA A 32 -3.06 5.91 1.40
N ALA A 33 -1.95 5.18 1.54
CA ALA A 33 -1.35 4.88 2.84
C ALA A 33 -0.84 6.14 3.56
N ALA A 34 -0.18 7.04 2.84
CA ALA A 34 0.29 8.32 3.37
C ALA A 34 -0.86 9.23 3.80
N CYS A 35 -1.94 9.32 3.01
CA CYS A 35 -3.12 10.13 3.36
C CYS A 35 -3.86 9.62 4.61
N CYS A 36 -3.73 8.33 4.93
CA CYS A 36 -4.39 7.69 6.06
C CYS A 36 -3.47 7.52 7.29
N ASP A 37 -2.27 8.11 7.28
CA ASP A 37 -1.25 7.95 8.33
C ASP A 37 -0.92 6.48 8.66
N ASN A 38 -0.97 5.58 7.67
CA ASN A 38 -0.68 4.15 7.84
C ASN A 38 0.84 3.89 7.66
N GLU A 39 1.65 4.33 8.63
CA GLU A 39 3.12 4.24 8.58
C GLU A 39 3.65 2.84 8.25
N SER A 40 3.09 1.79 8.84
CA SER A 40 3.50 0.41 8.56
C SER A 40 3.32 0.02 7.09
N ILE A 41 2.24 0.48 6.45
CA ILE A 41 1.99 0.21 5.03
C ILE A 41 2.89 1.07 4.15
N VAL A 42 3.13 2.33 4.52
CA VAL A 42 4.08 3.19 3.81
C VAL A 42 5.46 2.53 3.77
N ARG A 43 5.97 2.08 4.92
CA ARG A 43 7.26 1.37 4.99
C ARG A 43 7.27 0.09 4.17
N LEU A 44 6.23 -0.74 4.28
CA LEU A 44 6.11 -1.99 3.52
C LEU A 44 6.13 -1.74 2.00
N LEU A 45 5.43 -0.72 1.51
CA LEU A 45 5.37 -0.40 0.09
C LEU A 45 6.73 0.13 -0.41
N LEU A 46 7.38 1.00 0.35
CA LEU A 46 8.72 1.51 0.03
C LEU A 46 9.77 0.38 -0.02
N GLU A 47 9.74 -0.56 0.93
CA GLU A 47 10.60 -1.76 0.92
C GLU A 47 10.41 -2.63 -0.34
N ARG A 48 9.25 -2.51 -0.99
CA ARG A 48 8.87 -3.30 -2.17
C ARG A 48 9.03 -2.52 -3.48
N GLY A 49 9.59 -1.31 -3.43
CA GLY A 49 9.90 -0.49 -4.61
C GLY A 49 8.75 0.39 -5.10
N ALA A 50 7.83 0.75 -4.19
CA ALA A 50 6.86 1.81 -4.43
C ALA A 50 7.50 3.20 -4.56
#